data_AF-A0A928PZ04-F1
#
_entry.id   AF-A0A928PZ04-F1
#
_cell.length_a   1.000
_cell.length_b   1.000
_cell.length_c   1.000
_cell.angle_alpha   90.00
_cell.angle_beta   90.00
_cell.angle_gamma   90.00
#
_symmetry.space_group_name_H-M   'P 1'
#
loop_
_entity.id
_entity.type
_entity.pdbx_description
1 polymer ?
#
loop_
_entity_poly.entity_id
_entity_poly.type
_entity_poly.pdbx_seq_one_letter_code
_entity_poly.pdbx_strand_id
1 'polypeptide(L)'
;MNIYFSENIKRLRKERDLTQEALADFLGISFQAVSKWERGESYPEIEMLPVIAAFFGITVDELLGIDKSVKEERITAYISKYENMRLKDTTAVLHELKAATKEFPNEYAILIRYMELLQTKR
;
A
#
# COMPACT_ATOMS: atom_id res chain seq x y z
N MET A 1 -5.29 2.54 -2.45
CA MET A 1 -3.91 2.41 -1.94
C MET A 1 -2.98 2.98 -3.00
N ASN A 2 -2.18 3.99 -2.65
CA ASN A 2 -1.21 4.57 -3.56
C ASN A 2 0.12 3.81 -3.43
N ILE A 3 0.79 3.59 -4.55
CA ILE A 3 2.10 2.95 -4.65
C ILE A 3 3.09 4.04 -5.06
N TYR A 4 4.21 4.15 -4.36
CA TYR A 4 5.27 5.16 -4.57
C TYR A 4 6.58 4.50 -4.98
N PHE A 5 6.48 3.47 -5.83
CA PHE A 5 7.60 2.64 -6.25
C PHE A 5 8.73 3.43 -6.91
N SER A 6 8.41 4.32 -7.86
CA SER A 6 9.39 5.08 -8.64
C SER A 6 10.25 6.00 -7.78
N GLU A 7 9.62 6.68 -6.84
CA GLU A 7 10.30 7.52 -5.85
C GLU A 7 11.13 6.67 -4.89
N ASN A 8 10.57 5.55 -4.41
CA ASN A 8 11.26 4.69 -3.45
C ASN A 8 12.47 3.97 -4.03
N ILE A 9 12.38 3.36 -5.21
CA ILE A 9 13.54 2.67 -5.81
C ILE A 9 14.68 3.66 -6.08
N LYS A 10 14.35 4.88 -6.52
CA LYS A 10 15.31 5.96 -6.73
C LYS A 10 15.97 6.40 -5.42
N ARG A 11 15.18 6.53 -4.34
CA ARG A 11 15.68 6.86 -3.00
C ARG A 11 16.61 5.76 -2.49
N LEU A 12 16.16 4.51 -2.49
CA LEU A 12 16.91 3.34 -2.03
C LEU A 12 18.24 3.15 -2.78
N ARG A 13 18.23 3.36 -4.09
CA ARG A 13 19.45 3.34 -4.92
C ARG A 13 20.44 4.41 -4.46
N LYS A 14 19.96 5.65 -4.27
CA LYS A 14 20.80 6.78 -3.86
C LYS A 14 21.34 6.63 -2.44
N GLU A 15 20.56 6.05 -1.52
CA GLU A 15 21.01 5.73 -0.15
C GLU A 15 22.17 4.73 -0.09
N ARG A 16 22.40 4.00 -1.19
CA ARG A 16 23.55 3.09 -1.36
C ARG A 16 24.63 3.63 -2.31
N ASP A 17 24.56 4.90 -2.67
CA ASP A 17 25.51 5.57 -3.58
C ASP A 17 25.68 4.87 -4.95
N LEU A 18 24.63 4.20 -5.43
CA LEU A 18 24.66 3.49 -6.72
C LEU A 18 24.22 4.38 -7.87
N THR A 19 24.82 4.23 -9.05
CA THR A 19 24.29 4.76 -10.31
C THR A 19 23.14 3.90 -10.83
N GLN A 20 22.35 4.41 -11.78
CA GLN A 20 21.28 3.61 -12.41
C GLN A 20 21.88 2.41 -13.16
N GLU A 21 23.03 2.60 -13.80
CA GLU A 21 23.82 1.56 -14.47
C GLU A 21 24.26 0.49 -13.48
N ALA A 22 24.85 0.87 -12.34
CA ALA A 22 25.29 -0.09 -11.34
C ALA A 22 24.11 -0.92 -10.79
N LEU A 23 22.95 -0.28 -10.52
CA LEU A 23 21.76 -1.01 -10.11
C LEU A 23 21.27 -1.98 -11.19
N ALA A 24 21.31 -1.57 -12.47
CA ALA A 24 20.93 -2.43 -13.59
C ALA A 24 21.86 -3.66 -13.68
N ASP A 25 23.17 -3.46 -13.52
CA ASP A 25 24.17 -4.53 -13.52
C ASP A 25 23.93 -5.52 -12.37
N PHE A 26 23.68 -5.04 -11.15
CA PHE A 26 23.38 -5.91 -10.01
C PHE A 26 22.10 -6.73 -10.20
N LEU A 27 21.10 -6.16 -10.88
CA LEU A 27 19.82 -6.81 -11.13
C LEU A 27 19.82 -7.64 -12.43
N GLY A 28 20.88 -7.61 -13.23
CA GLY A 28 20.98 -8.32 -14.50
C GLY A 28 19.99 -7.82 -15.56
N ILE A 29 19.68 -6.52 -15.56
CA ILE A 29 18.71 -5.88 -16.47
C ILE A 29 19.35 -4.73 -17.24
N SER A 30 18.59 -4.14 -18.18
CA SER A 30 19.07 -2.98 -18.92
C SER A 30 18.99 -1.70 -18.07
N PHE A 31 19.96 -0.80 -18.27
CA PHE A 31 19.90 0.57 -17.73
C PHE A 31 18.58 1.26 -18.05
N GLN A 32 18.07 1.08 -19.27
CA GLN A 32 16.82 1.67 -19.74
C GLN A 32 15.62 1.23 -18.88
N ALA A 33 15.62 0.00 -18.36
CA ALA A 33 14.58 -0.46 -17.45
C ALA A 33 14.60 0.34 -16.14
N VAL A 34 15.76 0.42 -15.46
CA VAL A 34 15.91 1.21 -14.22
C VAL A 34 15.56 2.68 -14.45
N SER A 35 16.00 3.24 -15.58
CA SER A 35 15.74 4.63 -15.93
C SER A 35 14.24 4.92 -16.10
N LYS A 36 13.49 4.03 -16.75
CA LYS A 36 12.03 4.12 -16.89
C LYS A 36 11.32 3.97 -15.55
N TRP A 37 11.76 3.03 -14.73
CA TRP A 37 11.21 2.82 -13.38
C TRP A 37 11.30 4.07 -12.52
N GLU A 38 12.46 4.73 -12.50
CA GLU A 38 12.69 5.95 -11.71
C GLU A 38 12.00 7.21 -12.27
N ARG A 39 11.51 7.15 -13.51
CA ARG A 39 10.69 8.20 -14.12
C ARG A 39 9.18 7.92 -14.03
N GLY A 40 8.78 6.77 -13.50
CA GLY A 40 7.37 6.37 -13.46
C GLY A 40 6.78 6.00 -14.82
N GLU A 41 7.62 5.71 -15.81
CA GLU A 41 7.19 5.34 -17.17
C GLU A 41 6.81 3.85 -17.29
N SER A 42 7.33 3.01 -16.39
CA SER A 42 7.00 1.60 -16.31
C SER A 42 7.27 1.05 -14.91
N TYR A 43 6.77 -0.15 -14.65
CA TYR A 43 7.06 -0.93 -13.44
C TYR A 43 7.94 -2.14 -13.79
N PRO A 44 8.66 -2.72 -12.81
CA PRO A 44 9.26 -4.03 -12.96
C PRO A 44 8.17 -5.09 -13.14
N GLU A 45 8.53 -6.21 -13.75
CA GLU A 45 7.70 -7.41 -13.73
C GLU A 45 7.47 -7.86 -12.29
N ILE A 46 6.34 -8.51 -12.02
CA ILE A 46 5.95 -8.87 -10.65
C ILE A 46 6.98 -9.84 -10.02
N GLU A 47 7.58 -10.69 -10.85
CA GLU A 47 8.63 -11.65 -10.52
C GLU A 47 9.94 -10.98 -10.07
N MET A 48 10.17 -9.73 -10.48
CA MET A 48 11.36 -8.95 -10.09
C MET A 48 11.21 -8.30 -8.72
N LEU A 49 9.98 -8.09 -8.22
CA LEU A 49 9.76 -7.40 -6.94
C LEU A 49 10.47 -8.07 -5.75
N PRO A 50 10.41 -9.41 -5.57
CA PRO A 50 11.14 -10.07 -4.48
C PRO A 50 12.65 -9.91 -4.60
N VAL A 51 13.19 -9.93 -5.84
CA VAL A 51 14.63 -9.79 -6.10
C VAL A 51 15.10 -8.38 -5.76
N ILE A 52 14.36 -7.36 -6.19
CA ILE A 52 14.68 -5.96 -5.90
C ILE A 52 14.58 -5.69 -4.39
N ALA A 53 13.52 -6.20 -3.75
CA ALA A 53 13.34 -6.06 -2.31
C ALA A 53 14.47 -6.74 -1.52
N ALA A 54 14.86 -7.96 -1.91
CA ALA A 54 15.98 -8.69 -1.32
C ALA A 54 17.32 -7.97 -1.54
N PHE A 55 17.56 -7.41 -2.73
CA PHE A 55 18.73 -6.58 -3.00
C PHE A 55 18.82 -5.44 -2.00
N PHE A 56 17.73 -4.69 -1.78
CA PHE A 56 17.69 -3.59 -0.83
C PHE A 56 17.58 -4.01 0.66
N GLY A 57 17.33 -5.28 0.95
CA GLY A 57 17.17 -5.79 2.32
C GLY A 57 15.86 -5.34 2.98
N ILE A 58 14.80 -5.13 2.18
CA ILE A 58 13.49 -4.63 2.62
C ILE A 58 12.38 -5.57 2.16
N THR A 59 11.15 -5.32 2.60
CA THR A 59 9.95 -6.00 2.10
C THR A 59 9.46 -5.43 0.77
N VAL A 60 8.62 -6.17 0.05
CA VAL A 60 7.98 -5.68 -1.17
C VAL A 60 7.06 -4.49 -0.88
N ASP A 61 6.37 -4.48 0.26
CA ASP A 61 5.53 -3.35 0.68
C ASP A 61 6.35 -2.06 0.83
N GLU A 62 7.53 -2.16 1.45
CA GLU A 62 8.46 -1.03 1.58
C GLU A 62 9.00 -0.60 0.21
N LEU A 63 9.34 -1.54 -0.67
CA LEU A 63 9.78 -1.24 -2.03
C LEU A 63 8.70 -0.48 -2.82
N LEU A 64 7.44 -0.93 -2.71
CA LEU A 64 6.29 -0.30 -3.35
C LEU A 64 5.88 1.02 -2.67
N GLY A 65 6.50 1.38 -1.54
CA GLY A 65 6.16 2.59 -0.79
C GLY A 65 4.76 2.55 -0.21
N ILE A 66 4.30 1.36 0.17
CA ILE A 66 3.03 1.20 0.88
C ILE A 66 3.24 1.71 2.31
N ASP A 67 2.79 2.92 2.57
CA ASP A 67 2.90 3.55 3.88
C ASP A 67 1.93 2.91 4.88
N LYS A 68 2.51 2.19 5.85
CA LYS A 68 1.75 1.57 6.95
C LYS A 68 1.05 2.63 7.80
N SER A 69 1.64 3.81 8.01
CA SER A 69 1.02 4.88 8.78
C SER A 69 -0.23 5.42 8.09
N VAL A 70 -0.19 5.60 6.77
CA VAL A 70 -1.38 6.01 5.99
C VAL A 70 -2.46 4.93 6.04
N LYS A 71 -2.09 3.64 6.00
CA LYS A 71 -3.05 2.54 6.22
C LYS A 71 -3.71 2.69 7.60
N GLU A 72 -2.93 2.84 8.66
CA GLU A 72 -3.40 2.94 10.04
C GLU A 72 -4.28 4.17 10.30
N GLU A 73 -3.90 5.33 9.78
CA GLU A 73 -4.69 6.57 9.87
C GLU A 73 -6.07 6.39 9.23
N ARG A 74 -6.12 5.75 8.06
CA ARG A 74 -7.38 5.53 7.35
C ARG A 74 -8.29 4.52 8.03
N ILE A 75 -7.72 3.44 8.59
CA ILE A 75 -8.47 2.51 9.43
C ILE A 75 -9.02 3.23 10.65
N THR A 76 -8.20 4.05 11.31
CA THR A 76 -8.59 4.85 12.48
C THR A 76 -9.73 5.81 12.14
N ALA A 77 -9.69 6.45 10.97
CA ALA A 77 -10.75 7.33 10.49
C ALA A 77 -12.08 6.57 10.31
N TYR A 78 -12.05 5.37 9.70
CA TYR A 78 -13.25 4.52 9.57
C TYR A 78 -13.83 4.12 10.92
N ILE A 79 -12.97 3.67 11.85
CA ILE A 79 -13.40 3.27 13.20
C ILE A 79 -13.99 4.48 13.95
N SER A 80 -13.32 5.63 13.91
CA SER A 80 -13.80 6.85 14.57
C SER A 80 -15.16 7.29 14.03
N LYS A 81 -15.38 7.20 12.71
CA LYS A 81 -16.69 7.49 12.10
C LYS A 81 -17.76 6.53 12.59
N TYR A 82 -17.44 5.23 12.68
CA TYR A 82 -18.35 4.23 13.25
C TYR A 82 -18.76 4.56 14.68
N GLU A 83 -17.79 4.79 15.58
CA GLU A 83 -18.07 5.07 17.00
C GLU A 83 -18.98 6.30 17.18
N ASN A 84 -18.75 7.35 16.37
CA ASN A 84 -19.47 8.63 16.49
C ASN A 84 -20.88 8.62 15.88
N MET A 85 -21.12 7.78 14.87
CA MET A 85 -22.32 7.85 14.04
C MET A 85 -23.21 6.60 14.12
N ARG A 86 -22.74 5.46 14.65
CA ARG A 86 -23.51 4.20 14.62
C ARG A 86 -24.92 4.30 15.22
N LEU A 87 -25.09 5.14 16.25
CA LEU A 87 -26.37 5.37 16.94
C LEU A 87 -27.22 6.48 16.31
N LYS A 88 -26.64 7.30 15.42
CA LYS A 88 -27.28 8.48 14.81
C LYS A 88 -27.74 8.21 13.39
N ASP A 89 -26.90 7.53 12.60
CA ASP A 89 -27.19 7.18 11.21
C ASP A 89 -26.49 5.86 10.84
N THR A 90 -27.13 4.76 11.20
CA THR A 90 -26.64 3.40 10.93
C THR A 90 -26.49 3.11 9.44
N THR A 91 -27.31 3.70 8.57
CA THR A 91 -27.27 3.41 7.13
C THR A 91 -26.08 4.06 6.46
N ALA A 92 -25.78 5.33 6.79
CA ALA A 92 -24.58 6.00 6.29
C ALA A 92 -23.30 5.27 6.74
N VAL A 93 -23.21 4.91 8.02
CA VAL A 93 -22.05 4.19 8.57
C VAL A 93 -21.89 2.81 7.92
N LEU A 94 -22.98 2.09 7.66
CA LEU A 94 -22.93 0.80 6.99
C LEU A 94 -22.37 0.91 5.56
N HIS A 95 -22.74 1.95 4.81
CA HIS A 95 -22.21 2.19 3.47
C HIS A 95 -20.70 2.47 3.50
N GLU A 96 -20.25 3.27 4.45
CA GLU A 96 -18.84 3.60 4.66
C GLU A 96 -18.01 2.38 5.06
N LEU A 97 -18.49 1.60 6.04
CA LEU A 97 -17.81 0.36 6.43
C LEU A 97 -17.80 -0.65 5.28
N LYS A 98 -18.86 -0.73 4.46
CA LYS A 98 -18.85 -1.58 3.25
C LYS A 98 -17.75 -1.16 2.28
N ALA A 99 -17.55 0.15 2.06
CA ALA A 99 -16.44 0.64 1.24
C ALA A 99 -15.09 0.26 1.88
N ALA A 100 -14.96 0.45 3.19
CA ALA A 100 -13.76 0.10 3.95
C ALA A 100 -13.41 -1.40 3.87
N THR A 101 -14.38 -2.31 3.87
CA THR A 101 -14.13 -3.76 3.71
C THR A 101 -13.57 -4.12 2.33
N LYS A 102 -13.91 -3.37 1.28
CA LYS A 102 -13.31 -3.59 -0.05
C LYS A 102 -11.85 -3.16 -0.08
N GLU A 103 -11.54 -2.10 0.65
CA GLU A 103 -10.23 -1.52 0.67
C GLU A 103 -9.26 -2.21 1.64
N PHE A 104 -9.79 -2.67 2.77
CA PHE A 104 -9.05 -3.37 3.80
C PHE A 104 -9.74 -4.70 4.13
N PRO A 105 -9.75 -5.66 3.18
CA PRO A 105 -10.54 -6.89 3.28
C PRO A 105 -10.12 -7.82 4.42
N ASN A 106 -8.90 -7.67 4.93
CA ASN A 106 -8.37 -8.49 6.03
C ASN A 106 -8.27 -7.72 7.36
N GLU A 107 -8.85 -6.52 7.43
CA GLU A 107 -8.77 -5.70 8.63
C GLU A 107 -9.93 -6.03 9.58
N TYR A 108 -9.68 -6.93 10.52
CA TYR A 108 -10.69 -7.48 11.43
C TYR A 108 -11.49 -6.40 12.18
N ALA A 109 -10.83 -5.30 12.56
CA ALA A 109 -11.49 -4.18 13.22
C ALA A 109 -12.63 -3.59 12.37
N ILE A 110 -12.46 -3.50 11.05
CA ILE A 110 -13.48 -3.00 10.12
C ILE A 110 -14.54 -4.08 9.88
N LEU A 111 -14.13 -5.33 9.67
CA LEU A 111 -15.05 -6.45 9.39
C LEU A 111 -16.02 -6.71 10.54
N ILE A 112 -15.54 -6.73 11.79
CA ILE A 112 -16.39 -6.98 12.97
C ILE A 112 -17.48 -5.91 13.09
N ARG A 113 -17.11 -4.63 12.99
CA ARG A 113 -18.06 -3.50 13.06
C ARG A 113 -19.05 -3.52 11.91
N TYR A 114 -18.62 -3.90 10.71
CA TYR A 114 -19.52 -4.06 9.57
C TYR A 114 -20.55 -5.18 9.83
N MET A 115 -20.10 -6.32 10.37
CA MET A 115 -20.97 -7.44 10.73
C MET A 115 -21.97 -7.09 11.84
N GLU A 116 -21.55 -6.35 12.86
CA GLU A 116 -22.42 -5.85 13.93
C GLU A 116 -23.61 -5.05 13.35
N LEU A 117 -23.33 -4.10 12.45
CA LEU A 117 -24.41 -3.29 11.86
C LEU A 117 -25.32 -4.08 10.91
N LEU A 118 -24.79 -5.07 10.19
CA LEU A 118 -25.63 -5.95 9.37
C LEU A 118 -26.63 -6.75 10.19
N GLN A 119 -26.24 -7.18 11.40
CA GLN A 119 -27.11 -7.94 12.29
C GLN A 119 -28.20 -7.07 12.92
N THR A 120 -27.93 -5.78 13.17
CA THR A 120 -28.93 -4.83 13.72
C THR A 120 -30.01 -4.39 12.75
N LYS A 121 -29.88 -4.70 11.44
CA LYS A 121 -30.89 -4.37 10.41
C LYS A 121 -31.96 -5.45 10.21
N ARG A 122 -31.97 -6.52 11.02
CA ARG A 122 -33.02 -7.55 11.00
C ARG A 122 -34.18 -7.19 11.91
#